data_AF-A0A1Q6QM19-F1
#
_entry.id   AF-A0A1Q6QM19-F1
#
_cell.length_a   1.000
_cell.length_b   1.000
_cell.length_c   1.000
_cell.angle_alpha   90.00
_cell.angle_beta   90.00
_cell.angle_gamma   90.00
#
_symmetry.space_group_name_H-M   'P 1'
#
loop_
_entity.id
_entity.type
_entity.pdbx_description
1 polymer ?
#
loop_
_entity_poly.entity_id
_entity_poly.type
_entity_poly.pdbx_seq_one_letter_code
_entity_poly.pdbx_strand_id
1 'polypeptide(L)'
;MTEETQPSFSRQNFDIIKTRDAFGHVPIDYIAGKYASMAGPAFAALYNAIGGDLDVVRPGGTAFRLYQGFWSATSPEEFLELYGYTTGIYENAYSCADLMQVIRGYQSTANFESFQALTQAYDVASVKARILSK
;
A
#
# COMPACT_ATOMS: atom_id res chain seq x y z
N MET A 1 -42.83 24.88 -19.41
CA MET A 1 -41.40 24.56 -19.58
C MET A 1 -41.26 23.10 -19.23
N THR A 2 -41.27 22.23 -20.22
CA THR A 2 -41.23 20.77 -20.01
C THR A 2 -39.81 20.39 -19.59
N GLU A 3 -39.65 19.91 -18.35
CA GLU A 3 -38.44 19.18 -17.95
C GLU A 3 -38.37 17.93 -18.81
N GLU A 4 -37.57 17.97 -19.87
CA GLU A 4 -37.13 16.75 -20.53
C GLU A 4 -36.24 16.00 -19.53
N THR A 5 -36.77 14.93 -18.97
CA THR A 5 -35.99 13.97 -18.19
C THR A 5 -34.89 13.43 -19.08
N GLN A 6 -33.68 13.98 -18.93
CA GLN A 6 -32.51 13.55 -19.68
C GLN A 6 -32.23 12.09 -19.31
N PRO A 7 -32.18 11.15 -20.28
CA PRO A 7 -31.98 9.74 -19.98
C PRO A 7 -30.68 9.53 -19.23
N SER A 8 -30.74 8.84 -18.08
CA SER A 8 -29.58 8.60 -17.21
C SER A 8 -28.39 7.96 -17.96
N PHE A 9 -28.67 7.18 -19.01
CA PHE A 9 -27.69 6.51 -19.87
C PHE A 9 -27.56 7.16 -21.26
N SER A 10 -27.59 8.49 -21.33
CA SER A 10 -27.32 9.22 -22.59
C SER A 10 -25.81 9.28 -22.89
N ARG A 11 -25.46 9.41 -24.18
CA ARG A 11 -24.07 9.61 -24.62
C ARG A 11 -23.45 10.87 -24.00
N GLN A 12 -24.27 11.91 -23.84
CA GLN A 12 -23.87 13.16 -23.20
C GLN A 12 -23.50 12.96 -21.72
N ASN A 13 -24.28 12.18 -20.97
CA ASN A 13 -23.94 11.82 -19.58
C ASN A 13 -22.68 10.97 -19.51
N PHE A 14 -22.50 10.04 -20.45
CA PHE A 14 -21.27 9.24 -20.55
C PHE A 14 -20.03 10.10 -20.83
N ASP A 15 -20.15 11.10 -21.72
CA ASP A 15 -19.06 12.02 -22.02
C ASP A 15 -18.78 12.98 -20.84
N ILE A 16 -19.81 13.42 -20.11
CA ILE A 16 -19.66 14.25 -18.90
C ILE A 16 -18.91 13.49 -17.80
N ILE A 17 -19.24 12.21 -17.54
CA ILE A 17 -18.57 11.38 -16.51
C ILE A 17 -17.06 11.22 -16.77
N LYS A 18 -16.62 11.30 -18.02
CA LYS A 18 -15.18 11.28 -18.37
C LYS A 18 -14.46 12.58 -18.03
N THR A 19 -15.19 13.67 -17.85
CA THR A 19 -14.63 15.00 -17.62
C THR A 19 -14.84 15.49 -16.20
N ARG A 20 -15.90 15.06 -15.52
CA ARG A 20 -16.25 15.41 -14.13
C ARG A 20 -17.13 14.33 -13.49
N ASP A 21 -17.01 14.17 -12.18
CA ASP A 21 -17.87 13.29 -11.40
C ASP A 21 -19.30 13.85 -11.20
N ALA A 22 -20.15 13.09 -10.51
CA ALA A 22 -21.55 13.47 -10.25
C ALA A 22 -21.72 14.74 -9.39
N PHE A 23 -20.64 15.26 -8.79
CA PHE A 23 -20.63 16.48 -7.97
C PHE A 23 -19.92 17.65 -8.67
N GLY A 24 -19.50 17.47 -9.93
CA GLY A 24 -18.83 18.50 -10.72
C GLY A 24 -17.35 18.66 -10.39
N HIS A 25 -16.75 17.74 -9.65
CA HIS A 25 -15.31 17.66 -9.48
C HIS A 25 -14.68 17.03 -10.73
N VAL A 26 -13.40 17.31 -10.99
CA VAL A 26 -12.64 16.50 -11.96
C VAL A 26 -12.75 15.01 -11.57
N PRO A 27 -12.64 14.06 -12.52
CA PRO A 27 -12.69 12.64 -12.20
C PRO A 27 -11.70 12.35 -11.06
N ILE A 28 -12.01 11.38 -10.21
CA ILE A 28 -11.06 10.96 -9.17
C ILE A 28 -9.84 10.38 -9.90
N ASP A 29 -8.87 11.24 -10.17
CA ASP A 29 -7.67 10.91 -10.95
C ASP A 29 -6.73 10.03 -10.12
N TYR A 30 -6.96 9.91 -8.81
CA TYR A 30 -6.06 9.19 -7.92
C TYR A 30 -6.72 8.04 -7.17
N ILE A 31 -6.25 6.84 -7.46
CA ILE A 31 -6.40 5.69 -6.58
C ILE A 31 -5.10 5.58 -5.78
N ALA A 32 -5.22 5.76 -4.46
CA ALA A 32 -4.11 5.60 -3.54
C ALA A 32 -4.19 4.23 -2.85
N GLY A 33 -3.16 3.38 -2.99
CA GLY A 33 -3.25 2.01 -2.49
C GLY A 33 -1.91 1.30 -2.31
N LYS A 34 -1.81 0.53 -1.22
CA LYS A 34 -0.77 -0.47 -0.94
C LYS A 34 -1.45 -1.65 -0.25
N TYR A 35 -2.27 -2.37 -1.00
CA TYR A 35 -3.35 -3.20 -0.46
C TYR A 35 -2.84 -4.38 0.40
N ALA A 36 -2.03 -5.28 -0.16
CA ALA A 36 -1.62 -6.49 0.54
C ALA A 36 -0.42 -6.29 1.50
N SER A 37 0.40 -5.25 1.34
CA SER A 37 1.60 -5.04 2.16
C SER A 37 1.37 -4.33 3.48
N MET A 38 0.14 -3.92 3.81
CA MET A 38 -0.19 -3.46 5.17
C MET A 38 -0.14 -4.61 6.20
N ALA A 39 -0.49 -5.83 5.78
CA ALA A 39 -0.61 -6.97 6.68
C ALA A 39 0.74 -7.53 7.16
N GLY A 40 1.78 -7.50 6.31
CA GLY A 40 3.09 -8.09 6.61
C GLY A 40 3.74 -7.52 7.89
N PRO A 41 3.93 -6.19 8.00
CA PRO A 41 4.49 -5.59 9.20
C PRO A 41 3.65 -5.84 10.46
N ALA A 42 2.32 -5.88 10.35
CA ALA A 42 1.44 -6.21 11.47
C ALA A 42 1.65 -7.66 11.95
N PHE A 43 1.80 -8.61 11.01
CA PHE A 43 2.12 -10.00 11.31
C PHE A 43 3.47 -10.12 12.03
N ALA A 44 4.53 -9.50 11.48
CA ALA A 44 5.85 -9.50 12.09
C ALA A 44 5.83 -8.88 13.51
N ALA A 45 5.06 -7.80 13.70
CA ALA A 45 4.92 -7.19 15.01
C ALA A 45 4.25 -8.13 16.03
N LEU A 46 3.17 -8.81 15.63
CA LEU A 46 2.46 -9.77 16.47
C LEU A 46 3.35 -10.98 16.80
N TYR A 47 4.11 -11.49 15.82
CA TYR A 47 4.99 -12.63 16.02
C TYR A 47 6.07 -12.32 17.07
N ASN A 48 6.76 -11.18 16.95
CA ASN A 48 7.73 -10.74 17.94
C ASN A 48 7.07 -10.54 19.33
N ALA A 49 5.86 -9.97 19.38
CA ALA A 49 5.14 -9.78 20.64
C ALA A 49 4.78 -11.11 21.33
N ILE A 50 4.30 -12.10 20.58
CA ILE A 50 4.00 -13.45 21.10
C ILE A 50 5.28 -14.16 21.55
N GLY A 51 6.39 -13.95 20.83
CA GLY A 51 7.71 -14.49 21.18
C GLY A 51 8.36 -13.87 22.42
N GLY A 52 7.82 -12.77 22.94
CA GLY A 52 8.40 -12.02 24.06
C GLY A 52 9.43 -10.96 23.63
N ASP A 53 9.68 -10.79 22.34
CA ASP A 53 10.65 -9.88 21.75
C ASP A 53 10.06 -8.47 21.54
N LEU A 54 9.48 -7.93 22.62
CA LEU A 54 8.77 -6.66 22.57
C LEU A 54 9.69 -5.47 22.26
N ASP A 55 10.99 -5.57 22.49
CA ASP A 55 11.95 -4.51 22.14
C ASP A 55 12.10 -4.29 20.63
N VAL A 56 11.76 -5.27 19.79
CA VAL A 56 11.68 -5.11 18.32
C VAL A 56 10.55 -4.18 17.91
N VAL A 57 9.48 -4.11 18.72
CA VAL A 57 8.22 -3.43 18.39
C VAL A 57 7.80 -2.40 19.43
N ARG A 58 8.57 -2.18 20.49
CA ARG A 58 8.25 -1.24 21.58
C ARG A 58 9.57 -0.74 22.17
N PRO A 59 10.31 0.11 21.45
CA PRO A 59 11.58 0.62 21.96
C PRO A 59 11.31 1.37 23.27
N GLY A 60 11.99 0.96 24.34
CA GLY A 60 11.77 1.52 25.68
C GLY A 60 10.38 1.25 26.27
N GLY A 61 9.67 0.20 25.84
CA GLY A 61 8.39 -0.23 26.40
C GLY A 61 7.16 0.58 25.96
N THR A 62 7.35 1.64 25.18
CA THR A 62 6.26 2.50 24.71
C THR A 62 5.74 2.02 23.35
N ALA A 63 4.43 2.17 23.12
CA ALA A 63 3.87 1.95 21.79
C ALA A 63 4.43 2.99 20.80
N PHE A 64 4.76 2.55 19.59
CA PHE A 64 5.33 3.43 18.56
C PHE A 64 4.40 3.51 17.36
N ARG A 65 4.45 4.65 16.67
CA ARG A 65 3.71 4.84 15.42
C ARG A 65 4.54 4.35 14.26
N LEU A 66 3.98 3.39 13.52
CA LEU A 66 4.48 2.98 12.21
C LEU A 66 3.94 3.92 11.15
N TYR A 67 4.83 4.35 10.24
CA TYR A 67 4.47 5.11 9.05
C TYR A 67 4.52 4.16 7.86
N GLN A 68 3.41 4.06 7.15
CA GLN A 68 3.34 3.43 5.83
C GLN A 68 2.80 4.46 4.84
N GLY A 69 3.38 4.51 3.65
CA GLY A 69 2.90 5.37 2.57
C GLY A 69 1.99 4.63 1.60
N PHE A 70 1.15 5.42 0.91
CA PHE A 70 0.35 4.96 -0.22
C PHE A 70 0.97 5.46 -1.52
N TRP A 71 0.83 4.67 -2.59
CA TRP A 71 1.16 5.12 -3.94
C TRP A 71 -0.08 5.68 -4.58
N SER A 72 0.06 6.85 -5.21
CA SER A 72 -1.03 7.48 -5.95
C SER A 72 -0.78 7.23 -7.42
N ALA A 73 -1.77 6.66 -8.12
CA ALA A 73 -1.83 6.70 -9.57
C ALA A 73 -2.49 8.01 -10.02
N THR A 74 -2.24 8.44 -11.26
CA THR A 74 -2.91 9.57 -11.93
C THR A 74 -3.60 9.15 -13.23
N SER A 75 -3.44 7.89 -13.63
CA SER A 75 -4.11 7.29 -14.80
C SER A 75 -4.50 5.83 -14.55
N PRO A 76 -5.45 5.28 -15.33
CA PRO A 76 -5.78 3.85 -15.30
C PRO A 76 -4.58 2.94 -15.56
N GLU A 77 -3.70 3.31 -16.49
CA GLU A 77 -2.50 2.54 -16.84
C GLU A 77 -1.50 2.51 -15.68
N GLU A 78 -1.26 3.67 -15.06
CA GLU A 78 -0.40 3.78 -13.86
C GLU A 78 -1.01 3.01 -12.69
N PHE A 79 -2.33 3.05 -12.53
CA PHE A 79 -3.02 2.25 -11.52
C PHE A 79 -2.81 0.76 -11.75
N LEU A 80 -3.00 0.26 -12.96
CA LEU A 80 -2.82 -1.16 -13.28
C LEU A 80 -1.36 -1.61 -13.07
N GLU A 81 -0.39 -0.76 -13.42
CA GLU A 81 1.03 -1.01 -13.16
C GLU A 81 1.31 -1.09 -11.65
N LEU A 82 0.92 -0.07 -10.88
CA LEU A 82 1.13 -0.02 -9.43
C LEU A 82 0.39 -1.14 -8.71
N TYR A 83 -0.85 -1.42 -9.11
CA TYR A 83 -1.64 -2.54 -8.58
C TYR A 83 -0.92 -3.86 -8.84
N GLY A 84 -0.36 -4.08 -10.03
CA GLY A 84 0.44 -5.25 -10.39
C GLY A 84 1.60 -5.52 -9.43
N TYR A 85 2.26 -4.49 -8.90
CA TYR A 85 3.32 -4.66 -7.88
C TYR A 85 2.81 -4.99 -6.48
N THR A 86 1.51 -4.88 -6.22
CA THR A 86 0.90 -5.10 -4.90
C THR A 86 0.00 -6.32 -4.82
N THR A 87 -0.35 -6.95 -5.94
CA THR A 87 -1.20 -8.15 -5.99
C THR A 87 -0.45 -9.43 -5.62
N GLY A 88 0.88 -9.43 -5.75
CA GLY A 88 1.72 -10.53 -5.28
C GLY A 88 1.71 -10.63 -3.76
N ILE A 89 1.27 -11.77 -3.22
CA ILE A 89 1.47 -12.08 -1.79
C ILE A 89 2.95 -12.34 -1.46
N TYR A 90 3.77 -12.68 -2.47
CA TYR A 90 5.20 -12.94 -2.34
C TYR A 90 6.09 -11.80 -2.87
N GLU A 91 5.58 -11.03 -3.84
CA GLU A 91 6.25 -9.88 -4.43
C GLU A 91 5.38 -8.65 -4.20
N ASN A 92 5.68 -7.97 -3.10
CA ASN A 92 5.02 -6.74 -2.71
C ASN A 92 6.09 -5.68 -2.39
N ALA A 93 5.73 -4.62 -1.67
CA ALA A 93 6.70 -3.66 -1.14
C ALA A 93 7.79 -4.30 -0.27
N TYR A 94 7.53 -5.49 0.28
CA TYR A 94 8.50 -6.34 0.95
C TYR A 94 8.18 -7.80 0.59
N SER A 95 9.22 -8.62 0.43
CA SER A 95 9.10 -10.06 0.23
C SER A 95 8.94 -10.81 1.57
N CYS A 96 8.60 -12.09 1.51
CA CYS A 96 8.59 -12.95 2.70
C CYS A 96 9.98 -13.01 3.37
N ALA A 97 11.05 -13.03 2.57
CA ALA A 97 12.42 -12.99 3.06
C ALA A 97 12.71 -11.69 3.82
N ASP A 98 12.26 -10.54 3.30
CA ASP A 98 12.41 -9.25 3.97
C ASP A 98 11.67 -9.25 5.31
N LEU A 99 10.44 -9.79 5.36
CA LEU A 99 9.67 -9.90 6.61
C LEU A 99 10.36 -10.80 7.64
N MET A 100 11.00 -11.89 7.23
CA MET A 100 11.74 -12.77 8.14
C MET A 100 12.95 -12.07 8.77
N GLN A 101 13.57 -11.11 8.08
CA GLN A 101 14.71 -10.34 8.63
C GLN A 101 14.35 -9.45 9.82
N VAL A 102 13.07 -9.16 10.03
CA VAL A 102 12.59 -8.30 11.13
C VAL A 102 11.83 -9.06 12.21
N ILE A 103 11.86 -10.41 12.17
CA ILE A 103 11.27 -11.29 13.18
C ILE A 103 12.39 -12.00 13.92
N ARG A 104 12.47 -11.85 15.24
CA ARG A 104 13.60 -12.34 16.02
C ARG A 104 13.70 -13.87 16.06
N GLY A 105 12.58 -14.57 15.97
CA GLY A 105 12.55 -16.02 15.83
C GLY A 105 13.22 -16.55 14.55
N TYR A 106 13.39 -15.72 13.52
CA TYR A 106 14.07 -16.08 12.27
C TYR A 106 15.43 -15.38 12.11
N GLN A 107 15.57 -14.14 12.61
CA GLN A 107 16.80 -13.35 12.57
C GLN A 107 17.12 -12.81 13.96
N SER A 108 18.09 -13.42 14.64
CA SER A 108 18.42 -13.10 16.06
C SER A 108 18.86 -11.65 16.29
N THR A 109 19.39 -10.98 15.25
CA THR A 109 19.80 -9.57 15.32
C THR A 109 18.71 -8.59 14.92
N ALA A 110 17.49 -9.06 14.59
CA ALA A 110 16.36 -8.20 14.27
C ALA A 110 16.13 -7.22 15.43
N ASN A 111 15.94 -5.94 15.14
CA ASN A 111 15.78 -4.89 16.14
C ASN A 111 14.74 -3.86 15.68
N PHE A 112 14.46 -2.87 16.52
CA PHE A 112 13.50 -1.83 16.18
C PHE A 112 13.86 -1.07 14.90
N GLU A 113 15.14 -0.77 14.70
CA GLU A 113 15.61 0.00 13.54
C GLU A 113 15.37 -0.76 12.24
N SER A 114 15.69 -2.06 12.21
CA SER A 114 15.45 -2.89 11.04
C SER A 114 13.95 -3.08 10.77
N PHE A 115 13.16 -3.26 11.82
CA PHE A 115 11.70 -3.33 11.72
C PHE A 115 11.11 -2.03 11.15
N GLN A 116 11.52 -0.88 11.70
CA GLN A 116 11.08 0.43 11.24
C GLN A 116 11.48 0.67 9.78
N ALA A 117 12.75 0.39 9.43
CA ALA A 117 13.25 0.56 8.08
C ALA A 117 12.42 -0.23 7.07
N LEU A 118 12.08 -1.49 7.37
CA LEU A 118 11.22 -2.29 6.52
C LEU A 118 9.85 -1.65 6.33
N THR A 119 9.20 -1.20 7.41
CA THR A 119 7.86 -0.60 7.31
C THR A 119 7.82 0.68 6.48
N GLN A 120 8.95 1.39 6.42
CA GLN A 120 9.11 2.65 5.70
C GLN A 120 9.72 2.49 4.31
N ALA A 121 10.24 1.31 3.97
CA ALA A 121 10.74 0.96 2.64
C ALA A 121 9.59 0.70 1.66
N TYR A 122 8.86 1.76 1.34
CA TYR A 122 7.67 1.69 0.49
C TYR A 122 7.78 2.51 -0.79
N ASP A 123 8.91 3.09 -1.16
CA ASP A 123 8.98 3.88 -2.39
C ASP A 123 8.80 3.01 -3.65
N VAL A 124 8.07 3.53 -4.65
CA VAL A 124 7.74 2.79 -5.89
C VAL A 124 9.01 2.39 -6.64
N ALA A 125 10.03 3.25 -6.68
CA ALA A 125 11.26 3.02 -7.42
C ALA A 125 12.02 1.78 -6.91
N SER A 126 12.17 1.64 -5.59
CA SER A 126 12.81 0.48 -4.97
C SER A 126 12.03 -0.81 -5.19
N VAL A 127 10.70 -0.75 -5.18
CA VAL A 127 9.85 -1.92 -5.49
C VAL A 127 10.02 -2.34 -6.95
N LYS A 128 9.95 -1.38 -7.88
CA LYS A 128 10.20 -1.63 -9.31
C LYS A 128 11.57 -2.27 -9.53
N ALA A 129 12.62 -1.69 -8.94
CA ALA A 129 13.98 -2.21 -9.06
C ALA A 129 14.07 -3.67 -8.62
N ARG A 130 13.49 -4.03 -7.46
CA ARG A 130 13.54 -5.39 -6.93
C ARG A 130 12.72 -6.41 -7.74
N ILE A 131 11.53 -6.01 -8.22
CA ILE A 131 10.66 -6.91 -8.99
C ILE A 131 11.22 -7.12 -10.40
N LEU A 132 11.72 -6.06 -11.03
CA LEU A 132 12.19 -6.09 -12.43
C LEU A 132 13.66 -6.53 -12.59
N SER A 133 14.43 -6.63 -11.50
CA SER A 133 15.81 -7.13 -11.54
C SER A 133 15.94 -8.65 -11.45
N LYS A 134 14.82 -9.37 -11.38
CA LYS A 134 14.77 -10.84 -11.39
C LYS A 134 14.58 -11.36 -12.81
#